data_AF-B0L8Y1-F1
#
_entry.id   AF-B0L8Y1-F1
#
_cell.length_a   1.000
_cell.length_b   1.000
_cell.length_c   1.000
_cell.angle_alpha   90.00
_cell.angle_beta   90.00
_cell.angle_gamma   90.00
#
_symmetry.space_group_name_H-M   'P 1'
#
loop_
_entity.id
_entity.type
_entity.pdbx_description
1 polymer ?
#
loop_
_entity_poly.entity_id
_entity_poly.type
_entity_poly.pdbx_seq_one_letter_code
_entity_poly.pdbx_strand_id
1 'polypeptide(L)'
;QVLTMLCHFLAELGLNEPSLQINSLGCPDCRPAYRLALKEFLRSRLEQLCDDCKRRFETNPLRTLDCKAAGCKEATEGAPSVLDSLCAACGDHFDKTRRYLDSTGAQYAINQRMVRGLDYYTRTTFELVTGLLGAQSAVAAGGRYDGLIADLGGPKLPGIGFAM
;
A
#
# COMPACT_ATOMS: atom_id res chain seq x y z
N GLN A 1 7.14 2.68 15.64
CA GLN A 1 8.38 3.49 15.63
C GLN A 1 8.43 4.39 14.41
N VAL A 2 8.78 3.93 13.20
CA VAL A 2 8.90 4.79 12.00
C VAL A 2 7.63 5.62 11.72
N LEU A 3 6.45 4.98 11.75
CA LEU A 3 5.17 5.66 11.54
C LEU A 3 4.92 6.71 12.64
N THR A 4 5.09 6.31 13.91
CA THR A 4 4.94 7.20 15.07
C THR A 4 5.88 8.40 15.00
N MET A 5 7.14 8.18 14.62
CA MET A 5 8.15 9.24 14.47
C MET A 5 7.72 10.25 13.41
N LEU A 6 7.21 9.80 12.27
CA LEU A 6 6.69 10.67 11.22
C LEU A 6 5.45 11.46 11.67
N CYS A 7 4.50 10.80 12.35
CA CYS A 7 3.34 11.49 12.91
C CYS A 7 3.73 12.56 13.93
N HIS A 8 4.64 12.23 14.86
CA HIS A 8 5.14 13.20 15.85
C HIS A 8 5.90 14.34 15.19
N PHE A 9 6.75 14.04 14.20
CA PHE A 9 7.50 15.06 13.47
C PHE A 9 6.57 16.10 12.82
N LEU A 10 5.50 15.65 12.16
CA LEU A 10 4.53 16.57 11.55
C LEU A 10 3.73 17.35 12.60
N ALA A 11 3.35 16.72 13.71
CA ALA A 11 2.66 17.39 14.82
C ALA A 11 3.52 18.50 15.46
N GLU A 12 4.82 18.25 15.66
CA GLU A 12 5.79 19.25 16.16
C GLU A 12 5.97 20.44 15.21
N LEU A 13 5.77 20.24 13.90
CA LEU A 13 5.72 21.32 12.91
C LEU A 13 4.37 22.05 12.86
N GLY A 14 3.40 21.67 13.70
CA GLY A 14 2.05 22.22 13.72
C GLY A 14 1.10 21.64 12.65
N LEU A 15 1.51 20.59 11.93
CA LEU A 15 0.73 19.94 10.88
C LEU A 15 -0.07 18.77 11.47
N ASN A 16 -1.23 19.07 12.05
CA ASN A 16 -2.09 18.09 12.73
C ASN A 16 -3.24 17.54 11.85
N GLU A 17 -3.48 18.13 10.68
CA GLU A 17 -4.55 17.69 9.76
C GLU A 17 -4.22 16.40 8.97
N PRO A 18 -2.96 16.12 8.57
CA PRO A 18 -2.66 14.91 7.80
C PRO A 18 -3.06 13.62 8.54
N SER A 19 -3.85 12.78 7.88
CA SER A 19 -4.34 11.51 8.42
C SER A 19 -3.43 10.35 8.01
N LEU A 20 -3.04 9.52 8.98
CA LEU A 20 -2.29 8.30 8.72
C LEU A 20 -3.20 7.24 8.10
N GLN A 21 -2.81 6.72 6.95
CA GLN A 21 -3.41 5.56 6.33
C GLN A 21 -2.40 4.43 6.28
N ILE A 22 -2.82 3.21 6.60
CA ILE A 22 -1.95 2.02 6.58
C ILE A 22 -2.56 0.89 5.74
N ASN A 23 -1.70 0.02 5.24
CA ASN A 23 -2.05 -1.24 4.59
C ASN A 23 -0.91 -2.27 4.78
N SER A 24 -1.11 -3.50 4.31
CA SER A 24 -0.04 -4.49 4.18
C SER A 24 -0.05 -5.09 2.77
N LEU A 25 1.07 -5.03 2.05
CA LEU A 25 1.21 -5.66 0.73
C LEU A 25 1.64 -7.14 0.80
N GLY A 26 1.66 -7.73 2.00
CA GLY A 26 2.07 -9.11 2.23
C GLY A 26 3.52 -9.40 1.83
N CYS A 27 3.85 -10.68 1.72
CA CYS A 27 5.16 -11.15 1.24
C CYS A 27 5.02 -11.79 -0.16
N PRO A 28 6.12 -12.21 -0.80
CA PRO A 28 6.06 -12.95 -2.06
C PRO A 28 5.11 -14.15 -2.04
N ASP A 29 4.91 -14.80 -0.89
CA ASP A 29 3.98 -15.94 -0.74
C ASP A 29 2.50 -15.52 -0.68
N CYS A 30 2.20 -14.27 -0.27
CA CYS A 30 0.83 -13.74 -0.25
C CYS A 30 0.37 -13.30 -1.65
N ARG A 31 1.32 -12.83 -2.48
CA ARG A 31 1.02 -12.19 -3.77
C ARG A 31 0.33 -13.09 -4.80
N PRO A 32 0.64 -14.40 -4.95
CA PRO A 32 0.01 -15.24 -5.97
C PRO A 32 -1.51 -15.34 -5.83
N ALA A 33 -2.00 -15.64 -4.63
CA ALA A 33 -3.44 -15.75 -4.36
C ALA A 33 -4.16 -14.41 -4.61
N TYR A 34 -3.58 -13.32 -4.12
CA TYR A 34 -4.15 -11.98 -4.33
C TYR A 34 -4.18 -11.59 -5.81
N ARG A 35 -3.10 -11.85 -6.56
CA ARG A 35 -3.02 -11.56 -8.00
C ARG A 35 -4.07 -12.35 -8.78
N LEU A 36 -4.31 -13.61 -8.41
CA LEU A 36 -5.34 -14.42 -9.05
C LEU A 36 -6.73 -13.81 -8.80
N ALA A 37 -7.07 -13.52 -7.54
CA ALA A 37 -8.34 -12.90 -7.19
C ALA A 37 -8.56 -11.57 -7.92
N LEU A 38 -7.53 -10.71 -7.98
CA LEU A 38 -7.59 -9.43 -8.69
C LEU A 38 -7.74 -9.62 -10.20
N LYS A 39 -7.05 -10.60 -10.81
CA LYS A 39 -7.21 -10.91 -12.24
C LYS A 39 -8.63 -11.40 -12.54
N GLU A 40 -9.17 -12.29 -11.72
CA GLU A 40 -10.54 -12.80 -11.89
C GLU A 40 -11.56 -11.68 -11.78
N PHE A 41 -11.39 -10.80 -10.79
CA PHE A 41 -12.21 -9.62 -10.59
C PHE A 41 -12.19 -8.68 -11.81
N LEU A 42 -11.01 -8.38 -12.34
CA LEU A 42 -10.84 -7.44 -13.45
C LEU A 42 -11.21 -8.04 -14.81
N ARG A 43 -11.26 -9.37 -14.97
CA ARG A 43 -11.49 -10.03 -16.27
C ARG A 43 -12.80 -9.58 -16.93
N SER A 44 -13.87 -9.43 -16.14
CA SER A 44 -15.17 -8.94 -16.64
C SER A 44 -15.22 -7.42 -16.88
N ARG A 45 -14.16 -6.70 -16.52
CA ARG A 45 -14.08 -5.23 -16.52
C ARG A 45 -12.93 -4.72 -17.39
N LEU A 46 -12.29 -5.60 -18.16
CA LEU A 46 -11.12 -5.28 -18.97
C LEU A 46 -11.37 -4.11 -19.93
N GLU A 47 -12.55 -4.04 -20.54
CA GLU A 47 -12.88 -2.98 -21.50
C GLU A 47 -12.98 -1.58 -20.88
N GLN A 48 -13.19 -1.49 -19.57
CA GLN A 48 -13.22 -0.22 -18.83
C GLN A 48 -11.80 0.27 -18.49
N LEU A 49 -10.79 -0.61 -18.55
CA LEU A 49 -9.40 -0.25 -18.28
C LEU A 49 -8.81 0.54 -19.47
N CYS A 50 -7.94 1.52 -19.16
CA CYS A 50 -7.12 2.16 -20.19
C CYS A 50 -6.10 1.18 -20.78
N ASP A 51 -5.55 1.49 -21.96
CA ASP A 51 -4.62 0.59 -22.67
C ASP A 51 -3.41 0.17 -21.84
N ASP A 52 -2.86 1.08 -21.04
CA ASP A 52 -1.76 0.79 -20.12
C ASP A 52 -2.17 -0.26 -19.07
N CYS A 53 -3.39 -0.15 -18.54
CA CYS A 53 -3.92 -1.06 -17.54
C CYS A 53 -4.34 -2.40 -18.16
N LYS A 54 -4.82 -2.43 -19.41
CA LYS A 54 -5.01 -3.66 -20.18
C LYS A 54 -3.69 -4.42 -20.35
N ARG A 55 -2.58 -3.73 -20.62
CA ARG A 55 -1.24 -4.36 -20.67
C ARG A 55 -0.76 -4.82 -19.29
N ARG A 56 -0.92 -3.99 -18.26
CA ARG A 56 -0.51 -4.30 -16.87
C ARG A 56 -1.31 -5.41 -16.24
N PHE A 57 -2.56 -5.62 -16.67
CA PHE A 57 -3.38 -6.75 -16.25
C PHE A 57 -2.62 -8.07 -16.36
N GLU A 58 -1.84 -8.26 -17.44
CA GLU A 58 -1.07 -9.48 -17.62
C GLU A 58 0.17 -9.58 -16.74
N THR A 59 0.92 -8.48 -16.61
CA THR A 59 2.25 -8.48 -15.97
C THR A 59 2.21 -8.15 -14.48
N ASN A 60 1.51 -7.09 -14.09
CA ASN A 60 1.35 -6.64 -12.70
C ASN A 60 -0.02 -5.96 -12.50
N PRO A 61 -1.09 -6.76 -12.27
CA PRO A 61 -2.45 -6.24 -12.17
C PRO A 61 -2.66 -5.28 -10.99
N LEU A 62 -1.80 -5.30 -9.97
CA LEU A 62 -1.88 -4.38 -8.83
C LEU A 62 -1.77 -2.92 -9.29
N ARG A 63 -1.03 -2.66 -10.37
CA ARG A 63 -0.86 -1.31 -10.93
C ARG A 63 -2.14 -0.69 -11.47
N THR A 64 -3.18 -1.48 -11.67
CA THR A 64 -4.50 -0.96 -12.08
C THR A 64 -5.16 -0.17 -10.94
N LEU A 65 -4.90 -0.53 -9.68
CA LEU A 65 -5.52 0.06 -8.50
C LEU A 65 -5.10 1.51 -8.21
N ASP A 66 -3.94 1.93 -8.72
CA ASP A 66 -3.42 3.31 -8.60
C ASP A 66 -3.68 4.15 -9.85
N CYS A 67 -4.25 3.58 -10.92
CA CYS A 67 -4.53 4.32 -12.14
C CYS A 67 -5.55 5.44 -11.91
N LYS A 68 -5.28 6.63 -12.46
CA LYS A 68 -6.13 7.81 -12.27
C LYS A 68 -7.19 7.99 -13.36
N ALA A 69 -7.17 7.18 -14.43
CA ALA A 69 -8.18 7.22 -15.49
C ALA A 69 -9.56 6.85 -14.93
N ALA A 70 -10.61 7.58 -15.32
CA ALA A 70 -11.96 7.40 -14.78
C ALA A 70 -12.46 5.95 -14.91
N GLY A 71 -12.37 5.37 -16.11
CA GLY A 71 -12.75 3.97 -16.35
C GLY A 71 -11.96 2.97 -15.51
N CYS A 72 -10.66 3.22 -15.23
CA CYS A 72 -9.89 2.36 -14.33
C CYS A 72 -10.33 2.49 -12.87
N LYS A 73 -10.68 3.71 -12.42
CA LYS A 73 -11.18 3.93 -11.05
C LYS A 73 -12.49 3.17 -10.85
N GLU A 74 -13.41 3.27 -11.79
CA GLU A 74 -14.70 2.56 -11.80
C GLU A 74 -14.49 1.04 -11.87
N ALA A 75 -13.66 0.56 -12.81
CA ALA A 75 -13.38 -0.86 -12.98
C ALA A 75 -12.78 -1.51 -11.72
N THR A 76 -11.99 -0.75 -10.97
CA THR A 76 -11.32 -1.22 -9.74
C THR A 76 -12.15 -0.96 -8.49
N GLU A 77 -13.35 -0.39 -8.59
CA GLU A 77 -14.25 -0.21 -7.46
C GLU A 77 -14.73 -1.56 -6.92
N GLY A 78 -14.53 -1.78 -5.62
CA GLY A 78 -14.79 -3.06 -4.94
C GLY A 78 -13.73 -4.15 -5.19
N ALA A 79 -12.53 -3.79 -5.66
CA ALA A 79 -11.45 -4.75 -5.85
C ALA A 79 -11.11 -5.49 -4.53
N PRO A 80 -10.71 -6.78 -4.61
CA PRO A 80 -10.32 -7.55 -3.43
C PRO A 80 -9.15 -6.88 -2.71
N SER A 81 -9.02 -7.13 -1.40
CA SER A 81 -7.89 -6.64 -0.64
C SER A 81 -6.79 -7.70 -0.56
N VAL A 82 -5.53 -7.25 -0.62
CA VAL A 82 -4.38 -8.10 -0.26
C VAL A 82 -4.45 -8.58 1.19
N LEU A 83 -5.18 -7.86 2.06
CA LEU A 83 -5.39 -8.23 3.45
C LEU A 83 -6.13 -9.58 3.57
N ASP A 84 -6.97 -9.91 2.60
CA ASP A 84 -7.73 -11.16 2.54
C ASP A 84 -6.87 -12.36 2.10
N SER A 85 -5.64 -12.10 1.65
CA SER A 85 -4.70 -13.10 1.11
C SER A 85 -3.39 -13.18 1.89
N LEU A 86 -3.32 -12.57 3.09
CA LEU A 86 -2.11 -12.60 3.90
C LEU A 86 -1.86 -14.01 4.44
N CYS A 87 -0.61 -14.47 4.33
CA CYS A 87 -0.16 -15.62 5.11
C CYS A 87 -0.13 -15.27 6.61
N ALA A 88 -0.15 -16.28 7.48
CA ALA A 88 -0.19 -16.10 8.94
C ALA A 88 0.89 -15.12 9.45
N ALA A 89 2.13 -15.25 8.97
CA ALA A 89 3.22 -14.37 9.38
C ALA A 89 3.01 -12.89 8.98
N CYS A 90 2.37 -12.63 7.83
CA CYS A 90 2.06 -11.26 7.41
C CYS A 90 0.83 -10.70 8.12
N GLY A 91 -0.17 -11.55 8.42
CA GLY A 91 -1.30 -11.21 9.27
C GLY A 91 -0.83 -10.79 10.66
N ASP A 92 -0.04 -11.63 11.32
CA ASP A 92 0.55 -11.34 12.63
C ASP A 92 1.39 -10.05 12.63
N HIS A 93 2.17 -9.81 11.58
CA HIS A 93 2.96 -8.58 11.44
C HIS A 93 2.07 -7.34 11.34
N PHE A 94 0.98 -7.41 10.56
CA PHE A 94 0.06 -6.29 10.39
C PHE A 94 -0.74 -6.02 11.67
N ASP A 95 -1.19 -7.07 12.36
CA ASP A 95 -1.87 -6.96 13.65
C ASP A 95 -0.96 -6.38 14.74
N LYS A 96 0.32 -6.79 14.80
CA LYS A 96 1.29 -6.16 15.69
C LYS A 96 1.50 -4.68 15.36
N THR A 97 1.57 -4.34 14.08
CA THR A 97 1.69 -2.93 13.64
C THR A 97 0.53 -2.10 14.18
N ARG A 98 -0.71 -2.58 13.99
CA ARG A 98 -1.93 -1.95 14.50
C ARG A 98 -1.91 -1.81 16.01
N ARG A 99 -1.65 -2.90 16.75
CA ARG A 99 -1.57 -2.87 18.23
C ARG A 99 -0.57 -1.85 18.74
N TYR A 100 0.59 -1.71 18.09
CA TYR A 100 1.57 -0.70 18.48
C TYR A 100 1.11 0.72 18.19
N LEU A 101 0.44 0.98 17.05
CA LEU A 101 -0.16 2.29 16.76
C LEU A 101 -1.29 2.63 17.74
N ASP A 102 -2.14 1.65 18.05
CA ASP A 102 -3.21 1.79 19.04
C ASP A 102 -2.61 2.16 20.41
N SER A 103 -1.51 1.52 20.81
CA SER A 103 -0.84 1.79 22.09
C SER A 103 -0.21 3.19 22.18
N THR A 104 0.05 3.85 21.05
CA THR A 104 0.52 5.24 21.03
C THR A 104 -0.60 6.26 20.94
N GLY A 105 -1.87 5.83 20.82
CA GLY A 105 -3.02 6.71 20.60
C GLY A 105 -3.07 7.32 19.20
N ALA A 106 -2.25 6.83 18.26
CA ALA A 106 -2.18 7.35 16.90
C ALA A 106 -3.46 6.96 16.15
N GLN A 107 -4.16 7.96 15.60
CA GLN A 107 -5.31 7.71 14.75
C GLN A 107 -4.84 7.26 13.37
N TYR A 108 -5.43 6.19 12.84
CA TYR A 108 -5.17 5.73 11.48
C TYR A 108 -6.40 5.10 10.83
N ALA A 109 -6.41 5.08 9.50
CA ALA A 109 -7.38 4.33 8.71
C ALA A 109 -6.70 3.20 7.92
N ILE A 110 -7.41 2.11 7.70
CA ILE A 110 -6.93 1.05 6.81
C ILE A 110 -7.35 1.40 5.38
N ASN A 111 -6.39 1.64 4.50
CA ASN A 111 -6.63 1.86 3.08
C ASN A 111 -6.27 0.60 2.29
N GLN A 112 -7.26 -0.27 2.08
CA GLN A 112 -7.11 -1.52 1.35
C GLN A 112 -6.70 -1.35 -0.11
N ARG A 113 -6.95 -0.16 -0.69
CA ARG A 113 -6.60 0.18 -2.07
C ARG A 113 -5.18 0.72 -2.20
N MET A 114 -4.50 0.99 -1.08
CA MET A 114 -3.12 1.49 -1.09
C MET A 114 -2.21 0.42 -1.67
N VAL A 115 -1.87 0.61 -2.94
CA VAL A 115 -0.76 -0.06 -3.61
C VAL A 115 0.31 0.97 -3.90
N ARG A 116 1.57 0.55 -3.97
CA ARG A 116 2.68 1.46 -4.22
C ARG A 116 3.21 1.34 -5.64
N GLY A 117 3.66 2.47 -6.15
CA GLY A 117 4.28 2.60 -7.47
C GLY A 117 5.66 1.93 -7.60
N LEU A 118 6.17 1.27 -6.57
CA LEU A 118 7.44 0.56 -6.57
C LEU A 118 7.22 -0.87 -6.08
N ASP A 119 7.62 -1.85 -6.88
CA ASP A 119 7.21 -3.25 -6.68
C ASP A 119 7.97 -3.95 -5.53
N TYR A 120 8.98 -3.29 -4.96
CA TYR A 120 9.83 -3.80 -3.88
C TYR A 120 9.15 -3.81 -2.50
N TYR A 121 8.01 -3.13 -2.33
CA TYR A 121 7.36 -3.02 -1.02
C TYR A 121 6.78 -4.37 -0.57
N THR A 122 7.00 -4.70 0.70
CA THR A 122 6.47 -5.89 1.38
C THR A 122 5.86 -5.50 2.72
N ARG A 123 4.86 -6.26 3.18
CA ARG A 123 4.18 -6.06 4.47
C ARG A 123 3.72 -4.60 4.61
N THR A 124 3.94 -3.98 5.77
CA THR A 124 3.43 -2.63 6.10
C THR A 124 3.76 -1.58 5.05
N THR A 125 2.74 -0.90 4.57
CA THR A 125 2.82 0.34 3.78
C THR A 125 1.93 1.40 4.41
N PHE A 126 2.29 2.67 4.27
CA PHE A 126 1.54 3.76 4.88
C PHE A 126 1.71 5.07 4.12
N GLU A 127 0.73 5.95 4.25
CA GLU A 127 0.70 7.33 3.75
C GLU A 127 0.22 8.25 4.87
N LEU A 128 0.72 9.49 4.89
CA LEU A 128 -0.02 10.58 5.51
C LEU A 128 -0.64 11.42 4.42
N VAL A 129 -1.96 11.58 4.48
CA VAL A 129 -2.73 12.30 3.48
C VAL A 129 -3.48 13.48 4.07
N THR A 130 -3.51 14.58 3.32
CA THR A 130 -4.24 15.82 3.64
C THR A 130 -5.32 16.09 2.59
N GLY A 131 -6.46 16.61 3.03
CA GLY A 131 -7.51 17.09 2.12
C GLY A 131 -7.16 18.40 1.41
N LEU A 132 -6.09 19.09 1.84
CA LEU A 132 -5.78 20.46 1.43
C LEU A 132 -5.01 20.56 0.11
N LEU A 133 -4.37 19.48 -0.34
CA LEU A 133 -3.48 19.47 -1.52
C LEU A 133 -4.15 18.94 -2.80
N GLY A 134 -5.47 18.71 -2.79
CA GLY A 134 -6.21 18.25 -3.95
C GLY A 134 -5.72 16.88 -4.45
N ALA A 135 -5.33 16.78 -5.73
CA ALA A 135 -4.98 15.49 -6.37
C ALA A 135 -3.68 14.84 -5.85
N GLN A 136 -2.80 15.61 -5.20
CA GLN A 136 -1.58 15.12 -4.54
C GLN A 136 -1.73 15.21 -3.02
N SER A 137 -2.66 14.44 -2.47
CA SER A 137 -3.00 14.49 -1.05
C SER A 137 -1.91 13.90 -0.14
N ALA A 138 -0.97 13.10 -0.64
CA ALA A 138 0.05 12.47 0.19
C ALA A 138 1.18 13.45 0.54
N VAL A 139 1.33 13.77 1.83
CA VAL A 139 2.42 14.59 2.38
C VAL A 139 3.65 13.73 2.63
N ALA A 140 3.46 12.49 3.04
CA ALA A 140 4.54 11.54 3.27
C ALA A 140 4.10 10.13 2.96
N ALA A 141 5.06 9.29 2.59
CA ALA A 141 4.82 7.97 2.05
C ALA A 141 5.94 7.00 2.42
N GLY A 142 5.58 5.81 2.88
CA GLY A 142 6.58 4.81 3.21
C GLY A 142 6.05 3.38 3.28
N GLY A 143 6.93 2.50 3.73
CA GLY A 143 6.64 1.08 3.89
C GLY A 143 7.89 0.24 4.09
N ARG A 144 7.68 -1.06 4.30
CA ARG A 144 8.71 -2.08 4.45
C ARG A 144 9.11 -2.65 3.08
N TYR A 145 10.37 -3.00 2.90
CA TYR A 145 10.97 -3.37 1.61
C TYR A 145 12.07 -4.42 1.75
N ASP A 146 11.72 -5.56 2.36
CA ASP A 146 12.70 -6.58 2.77
C ASP A 146 13.51 -7.22 1.63
N GLY A 147 13.03 -7.13 0.38
CA GLY A 147 13.70 -7.70 -0.80
C GLY A 147 14.70 -6.77 -1.47
N LEU A 148 14.61 -5.46 -1.22
CA LEU A 148 15.27 -4.45 -2.05
C LEU A 148 16.80 -4.61 -2.10
N ILE A 149 17.44 -4.88 -0.96
CA ILE A 149 18.91 -5.04 -0.92
C ILE A 149 19.35 -6.28 -1.70
N ALA A 150 18.58 -7.37 -1.65
CA ALA A 150 18.89 -8.59 -2.41
C ALA A 150 18.69 -8.39 -3.92
N ASP A 151 17.65 -7.65 -4.32
CA ASP A 151 17.40 -7.31 -5.72
C ASP A 151 18.53 -6.46 -6.33
N LEU A 152 19.29 -5.74 -5.49
CA LEU A 152 20.48 -4.97 -5.88
C LEU A 152 21.80 -5.76 -5.77
N GLY A 153 21.75 -7.07 -5.52
CA GLY A 153 22.92 -7.94 -5.42
C GLY A 153 23.57 -8.02 -4.03
N GLY A 154 22.93 -7.45 -3.01
CA GLY A 154 23.37 -7.52 -1.61
C GLY A 154 22.77 -8.70 -0.83
N PRO A 155 23.02 -8.76 0.50
CA PRO A 155 22.42 -9.77 1.36
C PRO A 155 20.91 -9.53 1.59
N LYS A 156 20.18 -10.57 2.00
CA LYS A 156 18.77 -10.47 2.40
C LYS A 156 18.65 -9.71 3.71
N LEU A 157 18.37 -8.41 3.64
CA LEU A 157 18.23 -7.54 4.80
C LEU A 157 16.88 -6.83 4.81
N PRO A 158 16.12 -6.91 5.93
CA PRO A 158 14.86 -6.21 6.06
C PRO A 158 15.05 -4.70 6.14
N GLY A 159 14.07 -3.93 5.66
CA GLY A 159 14.12 -2.46 5.68
C GLY A 159 12.73 -1.84 5.77
N ILE A 160 12.61 -0.70 6.45
CA ILE A 160 11.38 0.11 6.49
C ILE A 160 11.78 1.58 6.58
N GLY A 161 11.08 2.43 5.85
CA GLY A 161 11.36 3.86 5.79
C GLY A 161 10.22 4.63 5.17
N PHE A 162 10.40 5.95 5.04
CA PHE A 162 9.51 6.85 4.32
C PHE A 162 10.30 7.95 3.63
N ALA A 163 9.62 8.65 2.73
CA ALA A 163 10.00 9.94 2.19
C ALA A 163 8.82 10.92 2.38
N MET A 164 9.14 12.21 2.35
CA MET A 164 8.22 13.35 2.50
C MET A 164 8.64 14.42 1.49
#